data_AF-A0A4P9K7F2-F1
#
_entry.id   AF-A0A4P9K7F2-F1
#
_cell.length_a   1.000
_cell.length_b   1.000
_cell.length_c   1.000
_cell.angle_alpha   90.00
_cell.angle_beta   90.00
_cell.angle_gamma   90.00
#
_symmetry.space_group_name_H-M   'P 1'
#
loop_
_entity.id
_entity.type
_entity.pdbx_description
1 polymer ?
#
loop_
_entity_poly.entity_id
_entity_poly.type
_entity_poly.pdbx_seq_one_letter_code
_entity_poly.pdbx_strand_id
1 'polypeptide(L)'
;MGSEVNVSSNNALSMIGKIPWMLLLIVFLLVAEYFQVSLEGTLGYVFITCAVAVLFIEMFKSGDVSPVAFFVDQFWAVLTVILATGLLTYLYFVTGKEPTFFHWIGFAIVIADALLNPFNAFRTALRNFDVAG
;
A
#
# COMPACT_ATOMS: atom_id res chain seq x y z
N MET A 1 18.16 -10.84 41.35
CA MET A 1 17.45 -9.70 40.72
C MET A 1 17.69 -9.76 39.22
N GLY A 2 16.99 -10.66 38.53
CA GLY A 2 16.96 -10.70 37.08
C GLY A 2 15.57 -10.27 36.67
N SER A 3 15.41 -9.04 36.22
CA SER A 3 14.17 -8.62 35.58
C SER A 3 14.11 -9.33 34.23
N GLU A 4 13.38 -10.44 34.17
CA GLU A 4 12.96 -11.04 32.92
C GLU A 4 12.16 -9.98 32.17
N VAL A 5 12.80 -9.37 31.17
CA VAL A 5 12.11 -8.52 30.20
C VAL A 5 11.23 -9.46 29.40
N ASN A 6 9.99 -9.61 29.84
CA ASN A 6 8.97 -10.32 29.11
C ASN A 6 8.65 -9.48 27.87
N VAL A 7 9.37 -9.73 26.78
CA VAL A 7 9.04 -9.18 25.47
C VAL A 7 7.75 -9.86 25.06
N SER A 8 6.63 -9.28 25.46
CA SER A 8 5.32 -9.60 24.90
C SER A 8 5.46 -9.39 23.40
N SER A 9 5.63 -10.48 22.66
CA SER A 9 5.59 -10.47 21.21
C SER A 9 4.18 -10.01 20.85
N ASN A 10 4.05 -8.72 20.53
CA ASN A 10 2.78 -8.11 20.17
C ASN A 10 2.33 -8.71 18.83
N ASN A 11 1.66 -9.87 18.88
CA ASN A 11 1.17 -10.61 17.72
C ASN A 11 0.24 -9.76 16.83
N ALA A 12 -0.38 -8.71 17.37
CA ALA A 12 -1.19 -7.77 16.59
C ALA A 12 -0.35 -6.94 15.60
N LEU A 13 0.84 -6.48 15.98
CA LEU A 13 1.76 -5.75 15.10
C LEU A 13 2.33 -6.67 14.01
N SER A 14 2.54 -7.95 14.30
CA SER A 14 3.05 -8.92 13.32
C SER A 14 2.02 -9.35 12.27
N MET A 15 0.71 -9.22 12.57
CA MET A 15 -0.36 -9.45 11.59
C MET A 15 -0.59 -8.24 10.68
N ILE A 16 -0.57 -7.02 11.23
CA ILE A 16 -0.71 -5.78 10.44
C ILE A 16 0.39 -5.65 9.39
N GLY A 17 1.63 -6.06 9.72
CA GLY A 17 2.76 -6.04 8.79
C GLY A 17 2.75 -7.13 7.70
N LYS A 18 1.71 -7.96 7.61
CA LYS A 18 1.58 -8.99 6.55
C LYS A 18 0.49 -8.67 5.53
N ILE A 19 -0.36 -7.72 5.83
CA ILE A 19 -1.49 -7.34 4.98
C ILE A 19 -0.98 -6.36 3.91
N PRO A 20 -1.25 -6.59 2.62
CA PRO A 20 -1.00 -5.61 1.57
C PRO A 20 -2.09 -4.53 1.62
N TRP A 21 -1.84 -3.47 2.35
CA TRP A 21 -2.83 -2.42 2.63
C TRP A 21 -3.21 -1.65 1.37
N MET A 22 -2.34 -1.59 0.37
CA MET A 22 -2.64 -1.00 -0.93
C MET A 22 -3.83 -1.66 -1.65
N LEU A 23 -4.13 -2.95 -1.39
CA LEU A 23 -5.33 -3.59 -1.92
C LEU A 23 -6.62 -2.93 -1.41
N LEU A 24 -6.60 -2.34 -0.21
CA LEU A 24 -7.77 -1.66 0.34
C LEU A 24 -8.21 -0.50 -0.57
N LEU A 25 -7.25 0.23 -1.17
CA LEU A 25 -7.57 1.32 -2.09
C LEU A 25 -8.19 0.80 -3.38
N ILE A 26 -7.66 -0.29 -3.91
CA ILE A 26 -8.19 -0.96 -5.11
C ILE A 26 -9.60 -1.46 -4.85
N VAL A 27 -9.81 -2.18 -3.74
CA VAL A 27 -11.12 -2.70 -3.35
C VAL A 27 -12.10 -1.57 -3.13
N PHE A 28 -11.70 -0.46 -2.49
CA PHE A 28 -12.55 0.70 -2.29
C PHE A 28 -13.05 1.25 -3.64
N LEU A 29 -12.15 1.50 -4.59
CA LEU A 29 -12.51 2.04 -5.89
C LEU A 29 -13.35 1.05 -6.72
N LEU A 30 -13.04 -0.25 -6.64
CA LEU A 30 -13.84 -1.30 -7.29
C LEU A 30 -15.25 -1.38 -6.72
N VAL A 31 -15.40 -1.29 -5.39
CA VAL A 31 -16.70 -1.29 -4.72
C VAL A 31 -17.48 -0.03 -5.11
N ALA A 32 -16.84 1.15 -5.11
CA ALA A 32 -17.48 2.38 -5.52
C ALA A 32 -17.98 2.29 -6.97
N GLU A 33 -17.17 1.77 -7.89
CA GLU A 33 -17.60 1.57 -9.28
C GLU A 33 -18.68 0.48 -9.39
N TYR A 34 -18.56 -0.64 -8.70
CA TYR A 34 -19.56 -1.73 -8.74
C TYR A 34 -20.96 -1.25 -8.31
N PHE A 35 -21.03 -0.44 -7.26
CA PHE A 35 -22.29 0.16 -6.78
C PHE A 35 -22.65 1.46 -7.50
N GLN A 36 -21.86 1.91 -8.48
CA GLN A 36 -22.05 3.17 -9.21
C GLN A 36 -22.18 4.39 -8.28
N VAL A 37 -21.43 4.37 -7.18
CA VAL A 37 -21.44 5.42 -6.16
C VAL A 37 -20.52 6.54 -6.58
N SER A 38 -21.04 7.77 -6.57
CA SER A 38 -20.20 8.94 -6.84
C SER A 38 -19.16 9.11 -5.73
N LEU A 39 -17.89 9.26 -6.15
CA LEU A 39 -16.80 9.64 -5.26
C LEU A 39 -16.80 11.14 -4.94
N GLU A 40 -17.66 11.94 -5.56
CA GLU A 40 -17.75 13.36 -5.26
C GLU A 40 -18.38 13.60 -3.88
N GLY A 41 -17.71 14.41 -3.06
CA GLY A 41 -18.15 14.75 -1.70
C GLY A 41 -17.54 13.86 -0.62
N THR A 42 -18.32 13.52 0.41
CA THR A 42 -17.83 12.88 1.64
C THR A 42 -17.05 11.59 1.39
N LEU A 43 -17.53 10.74 0.47
CA LEU A 43 -16.89 9.45 0.19
C LEU A 43 -15.50 9.61 -0.45
N GLY A 44 -15.31 10.58 -1.33
CA GLY A 44 -14.00 10.90 -1.89
C GLY A 44 -13.02 11.43 -0.86
N TYR A 45 -13.47 12.24 0.09
CA TYR A 45 -12.61 12.70 1.20
C TYR A 45 -12.22 11.55 2.13
N VAL A 46 -13.16 10.66 2.45
CA VAL A 46 -12.88 9.44 3.22
C VAL A 46 -11.85 8.58 2.46
N PHE A 47 -12.04 8.39 1.15
CA PHE A 47 -11.09 7.67 0.32
C PHE A 47 -9.69 8.28 0.37
N ILE A 48 -9.55 9.60 0.20
CA ILE A 48 -8.25 10.28 0.26
C ILE A 48 -7.59 10.09 1.63
N THR A 49 -8.35 10.29 2.72
CA THR A 49 -7.82 10.07 4.08
C THR A 49 -7.36 8.63 4.28
N CYS A 50 -8.14 7.65 3.83
CA CYS A 50 -7.76 6.24 3.85
C CYS A 50 -6.49 5.99 3.02
N ALA A 51 -6.38 6.57 1.83
CA ALA A 51 -5.24 6.39 0.95
C ALA A 51 -3.94 6.94 1.55
N VAL A 52 -4.01 8.12 2.16
CA VAL A 52 -2.87 8.71 2.88
C VAL A 52 -2.50 7.85 4.10
N ALA A 53 -3.48 7.41 4.89
CA ALA A 53 -3.23 6.56 6.05
C ALA A 53 -2.58 5.22 5.65
N VAL A 54 -3.06 4.58 4.59
CA VAL A 54 -2.50 3.35 4.04
C VAL A 54 -1.05 3.56 3.60
N LEU A 55 -0.74 4.66 2.90
CA LEU A 55 0.64 4.98 2.50
C LEU A 55 1.57 5.06 3.71
N PHE A 56 1.15 5.72 4.79
CA PHE A 56 1.94 5.78 6.02
C PHE A 56 2.14 4.39 6.65
N ILE A 57 1.10 3.57 6.71
CA ILE A 57 1.18 2.20 7.24
C ILE A 57 2.22 1.38 6.45
N GLU A 58 2.20 1.46 5.12
CA GLU A 58 3.15 0.75 4.26
C GLU A 58 4.58 1.27 4.44
N MET A 59 4.75 2.59 4.54
CA MET A 59 6.06 3.17 4.83
C MET A 59 6.65 2.66 6.15
N PHE A 60 5.84 2.52 7.21
CA PHE A 60 6.31 1.97 8.49
C PHE A 60 6.66 0.48 8.41
N LYS A 61 5.99 -0.28 7.55
CA LYS A 61 6.26 -1.72 7.32
C LYS A 61 7.63 -1.96 6.67
N SER A 62 8.10 -1.02 5.85
CA SER A 62 9.36 -1.12 5.10
C SER A 62 10.65 -1.03 5.95
N GLY A 63 10.54 -0.85 7.28
CA GLY A 63 11.68 -0.52 8.15
C GLY A 63 12.63 -1.68 8.53
N ASP A 64 12.17 -2.94 8.49
CA ASP A 64 12.98 -4.09 8.89
C ASP A 64 12.59 -5.35 8.08
N VAL A 65 13.18 -5.48 6.89
CA VAL A 65 12.65 -6.38 5.86
C VAL A 65 13.56 -7.57 5.66
N SER A 66 13.13 -8.72 6.17
CA SER A 66 13.68 -10.01 5.74
C SER A 66 13.53 -10.18 4.22
N PRO A 67 14.41 -10.93 3.53
CA PRO A 67 14.29 -11.13 2.08
C PRO A 67 12.92 -11.66 1.63
N VAL A 68 12.30 -12.53 2.42
CA VAL A 68 10.97 -13.09 2.12
C VAL A 68 9.89 -12.01 2.19
N ALA A 69 9.92 -11.17 3.23
CA ALA A 69 8.97 -10.06 3.37
C ALA A 69 9.09 -9.08 2.20
N PHE A 70 10.32 -8.82 1.72
CA PHE A 70 10.57 -7.97 0.56
C PHE A 70 9.92 -8.52 -0.72
N PHE A 71 10.12 -9.80 -1.03
CA PHE A 71 9.52 -10.38 -2.25
C PHE A 71 7.99 -10.40 -2.20
N VAL A 72 7.42 -10.68 -1.04
CA VAL A 72 5.96 -10.64 -0.84
C VAL A 72 5.45 -9.22 -1.04
N ASP A 73 6.10 -8.23 -0.45
CA ASP A 73 5.72 -6.82 -0.61
C ASP A 73 5.82 -6.35 -2.06
N GLN A 74 6.93 -6.67 -2.73
CA GLN A 74 7.16 -6.35 -4.15
C GLN A 74 6.12 -6.99 -5.06
N PHE A 75 5.73 -8.24 -4.78
CA PHE A 75 4.67 -8.92 -5.52
C PHE A 75 3.34 -8.17 -5.42
N TRP A 76 2.95 -7.78 -4.21
CA TRP A 76 1.71 -7.03 -3.98
C TRP A 76 1.75 -5.63 -4.56
N ALA A 77 2.89 -4.94 -4.49
CA ALA A 77 3.10 -3.65 -5.14
C ALA A 77 2.87 -3.76 -6.65
N VAL A 78 3.48 -4.74 -7.33
CA VAL A 78 3.28 -4.94 -8.78
C VAL A 78 1.82 -5.30 -9.08
N LEU A 79 1.21 -6.20 -8.31
CA LEU A 79 -0.17 -6.60 -8.52
C LEU A 79 -1.14 -5.42 -8.37
N THR A 80 -0.95 -4.57 -7.35
CA THR A 80 -1.80 -3.39 -7.14
C THR A 80 -1.64 -2.36 -8.26
N VAL A 81 -0.44 -2.18 -8.80
CA VAL A 81 -0.22 -1.34 -9.99
C VAL A 81 -0.97 -1.90 -11.21
N ILE A 82 -0.92 -3.21 -11.44
CA ILE A 82 -1.66 -3.87 -12.52
C ILE A 82 -3.16 -3.65 -12.33
N LEU A 83 -3.68 -3.87 -11.13
CA LEU A 83 -5.11 -3.70 -10.83
C LEU A 83 -5.56 -2.24 -10.98
N ALA A 84 -4.77 -1.28 -10.49
CA ALA A 84 -5.08 0.14 -10.61
C ALA A 84 -5.08 0.59 -12.07
N THR A 85 -4.06 0.18 -12.84
CA THR A 85 -3.98 0.44 -14.29
C THR A 85 -5.15 -0.20 -15.02
N GLY A 86 -5.48 -1.45 -14.68
CA GLY A 86 -6.61 -2.18 -15.23
C GLY A 86 -7.94 -1.47 -14.96
N LEU A 87 -8.15 -0.96 -13.74
CA LEU A 87 -9.33 -0.18 -13.39
C LEU A 87 -9.45 1.11 -14.21
N LEU A 88 -8.38 1.90 -14.30
CA LEU A 88 -8.38 3.13 -15.12
C LEU A 88 -8.65 2.82 -16.60
N THR A 89 -8.03 1.76 -17.12
CA THR A 89 -8.23 1.30 -18.51
C THR A 89 -9.67 0.85 -18.73
N TYR A 90 -10.24 0.09 -17.80
CA TYR A 90 -11.63 -0.35 -17.84
C TYR A 90 -12.60 0.83 -17.84
N LEU A 91 -12.40 1.81 -16.95
CA LEU A 91 -13.23 3.02 -16.90
C LEU A 91 -13.22 3.75 -18.24
N TYR A 92 -12.03 4.05 -18.76
CA TYR A 92 -11.88 4.85 -19.96
C TYR A 92 -12.34 4.13 -21.23
N PHE A 93 -11.89 2.88 -21.45
CA PHE A 93 -12.09 2.18 -22.71
C PHE A 93 -13.35 1.30 -22.75
N VAL A 94 -13.85 0.82 -21.62
CA VAL A 94 -15.02 -0.08 -21.58
C VAL A 94 -16.28 0.65 -21.15
N THR A 95 -16.19 1.45 -20.07
CA THR A 95 -17.38 2.18 -19.57
C THR A 95 -17.58 3.54 -20.24
N GLY A 96 -16.54 4.06 -20.93
CA GLY A 96 -16.56 5.39 -21.54
C GLY A 96 -16.56 6.53 -20.52
N LYS A 97 -16.19 6.25 -19.26
CA LYS A 97 -16.11 7.24 -18.18
C LYS A 97 -14.68 7.70 -18.03
N GLU A 98 -14.49 9.02 -17.93
CA GLU A 98 -13.19 9.57 -17.59
C GLU A 98 -12.87 9.30 -16.11
N PRO A 99 -11.65 8.81 -15.80
CA PRO A 99 -11.24 8.66 -14.41
C PRO A 99 -11.24 10.01 -13.69
N THR A 100 -12.00 10.08 -12.60
CA THR A 100 -12.09 11.29 -11.77
C THR A 100 -10.79 11.56 -11.02
N PHE A 101 -10.66 12.75 -10.43
CA PHE A 101 -9.55 13.12 -9.55
C PHE A 101 -9.22 12.06 -8.49
N PHE A 102 -10.23 11.44 -7.87
CA PHE A 102 -10.04 10.42 -6.84
C PHE A 102 -9.37 9.15 -7.38
N HIS A 103 -9.69 8.74 -8.60
CA HIS A 103 -9.03 7.60 -9.25
C HIS A 103 -7.54 7.90 -9.50
N TRP A 104 -7.24 9.12 -9.96
CA TRP A 104 -5.87 9.55 -10.20
C TRP A 104 -5.05 9.67 -8.92
N ILE A 105 -5.64 10.19 -7.83
CA ILE A 105 -4.99 10.22 -6.52
C ILE A 105 -4.73 8.80 -6.00
N GLY A 106 -5.73 7.91 -6.09
CA GLY A 106 -5.56 6.51 -5.73
C GLY A 106 -4.42 5.85 -6.51
N PHE A 107 -4.41 6.05 -7.82
CA PHE A 107 -3.34 5.55 -8.70
C PHE A 107 -1.97 6.13 -8.34
N ALA A 108 -1.88 7.44 -8.10
CA ALA A 108 -0.63 8.09 -7.72
C ALA A 108 -0.06 7.53 -6.41
N ILE A 109 -0.92 7.24 -5.43
CA ILE A 109 -0.51 6.63 -4.15
C ILE A 109 -0.04 5.19 -4.35
N VAL A 110 -0.72 4.40 -5.21
CA VAL A 110 -0.28 3.05 -5.61
C VAL A 110 1.10 3.08 -6.26
N ILE A 111 1.35 4.02 -7.16
CA ILE A 111 2.66 4.18 -7.79
C ILE A 111 3.71 4.63 -6.76
N ALA A 112 3.37 5.57 -5.87
CA ALA A 112 4.28 6.03 -4.84
C ALA A 112 4.72 4.87 -3.93
N ASP A 113 3.79 4.05 -3.44
CA ASP A 113 4.10 2.87 -2.63
C ASP A 113 5.01 1.89 -3.38
N ALA A 114 4.66 1.56 -4.63
CA ALA A 114 5.41 0.62 -5.46
C ALA A 114 6.84 1.07 -5.78
N LEU A 115 7.14 2.36 -5.65
CA LEU A 115 8.48 2.93 -5.81
C LEU A 115 9.21 3.13 -4.48
N LEU A 116 8.50 3.58 -3.44
CA LEU A 116 9.08 3.93 -2.15
C LEU A 116 9.48 2.69 -1.34
N ASN A 117 8.65 1.64 -1.33
CA ASN A 117 8.97 0.43 -0.55
C ASN A 117 10.24 -0.25 -1.04
N PRO A 118 10.46 -0.47 -2.35
CA PRO A 118 11.70 -1.05 -2.83
C PRO A 118 12.91 -0.16 -2.58
N PHE A 119 12.74 1.16 -2.71
CA PHE A 119 13.79 2.13 -2.44
C PHE A 119 14.23 2.11 -0.96
N ASN A 120 13.27 2.06 -0.03
CA ASN A 120 13.55 1.97 1.41
C ASN A 120 14.24 0.65 1.78
N ALA A 121 13.80 -0.46 1.19
CA ALA A 121 14.43 -1.77 1.37
C ALA A 121 15.89 -1.76 0.88
N PHE A 122 16.14 -1.21 -0.32
CA PHE A 122 17.49 -1.09 -0.87
C PHE A 122 18.41 -0.22 0.01
N ARG A 123 17.92 0.94 0.46
CA ARG A 123 18.67 1.81 1.38
C ARG A 123 19.02 1.10 2.68
N THR A 124 18.09 0.33 3.23
CA THR A 124 18.29 -0.42 4.47
C THR A 124 19.31 -1.55 4.27
N ALA A 125 19.25 -2.26 3.15
CA ALA A 125 20.22 -3.29 2.79
C ALA A 125 21.64 -2.72 2.67
N LEU A 126 21.83 -1.58 1.97
CA LEU A 126 23.12 -0.90 1.87
C LEU A 126 23.70 -0.52 3.24
N ARG A 127 22.87 0.03 4.13
CA ARG A 127 23.29 0.36 5.49
C ARG A 127 23.74 -0.89 6.27
N ASN A 128 23.02 -1.99 6.12
CA ASN A 128 23.35 -3.24 6.82
C ASN A 128 24.65 -3.87 6.28
N PHE A 129 24.97 -3.67 5.00
CA PHE A 129 26.26 -4.09 4.45
C PHE A 129 27.43 -3.23 4.96
N ASP A 130 27.23 -1.93 5.16
CA ASP A 130 28.26 -0.99 5.62
C ASP A 130 28.67 -1.21 7.09
N VAL A 131 27.75 -1.67 7.94
CA VAL A 131 28.01 -1.94 9.38
C VAL A 131 28.68 -3.31 9.62
N ALA A 132 28.66 -4.20 8.63
CA ALA A 132 29.26 -5.54 8.72
C ALA A 132 30.72 -5.61 8.24
N GLY A 133 31.29 -4.49 7.76
CA GLY A 133 32.71 -4.32 7.44
C GLY A 133 33.49 -3.71 8.59
#